data_AF-A0A2V6WWW3-F1
#
_entry.id   AF-A0A2V6WWW3-F1
#
_cell.length_a   1.000
_cell.length_b   1.000
_cell.length_c   1.000
_cell.angle_alpha   90.00
_cell.angle_beta   90.00
_cell.angle_gamma   90.00
#
_symmetry.space_group_name_H-M   'P 1'
#
loop_
_entity.id
_entity.type
_entity.pdbx_description
1 polymer ?
#
loop_
_entity_poly.entity_id
_entity_poly.type
_entity_poly.pdbx_seq_one_letter_code
_entity_poly.pdbx_strand_id
1 'polypeptide(L)'
;INFAHGAVYMLGAFAIYYVYFQWGAPYFAAFVLAMLLLGAFGYLVERSIYRPIKGGVEPTLVALLALTTLLQAAGYPVFGTLDKHVPPVFSGTRNVLGVMISVERLMIIPIAGALVVGLYLFINKTRIGAAMRAIEQDKEAAALQGVNVNVINGLAFAVG
;
A
#
# COMPACT_ATOMS: atom_id res chain seq x y z
N ILE A 1 11.26 9.91 1.32
CA ILE A 1 12.02 8.65 1.55
C ILE A 1 11.10 7.71 2.31
N ASN A 2 10.71 6.58 1.72
CA ASN A 2 9.63 5.72 2.24
C ASN A 2 10.21 4.52 3.00
N PHE A 3 10.59 4.73 4.26
CA PHE A 3 11.08 3.67 5.14
C PHE A 3 10.00 2.64 5.51
N ALA A 4 8.71 3.05 5.54
CA ALA A 4 7.61 2.17 5.94
C ALA A 4 7.08 1.22 4.86
N HIS A 5 7.43 1.40 3.58
CA HIS A 5 6.88 0.55 2.52
C HIS A 5 7.19 -0.94 2.74
N GLY A 6 8.39 -1.29 3.23
CA GLY A 6 8.74 -2.69 3.52
C GLY A 6 7.82 -3.34 4.56
N ALA A 7 7.51 -2.64 5.66
CA ALA A 7 6.61 -3.15 6.70
C ALA A 7 5.15 -3.20 6.22
N VAL A 8 4.72 -2.22 5.41
CA VAL A 8 3.38 -2.21 4.82
C VAL A 8 3.21 -3.36 3.81
N TYR A 9 4.22 -3.63 2.97
CA TYR A 9 4.21 -4.79 2.07
C TYR A 9 4.14 -6.11 2.84
N MET A 10 4.87 -6.22 3.95
CA MET A 10 4.82 -7.38 4.84
C MET A 10 3.38 -7.63 5.36
N LEU A 11 2.71 -6.59 5.85
CA LEU A 11 1.32 -6.69 6.31
C LEU A 11 0.37 -7.12 5.18
N GLY A 12 0.57 -6.60 3.97
CA GLY A 12 -0.20 -7.00 2.78
C GLY A 12 -0.02 -8.46 2.42
N ALA A 13 1.24 -8.93 2.41
CA ALA A 13 1.57 -10.32 2.13
C ALA A 13 0.95 -11.27 3.16
N PHE A 14 1.00 -10.92 4.46
CA PHE A 14 0.34 -11.72 5.49
C PHE A 14 -1.18 -11.68 5.36
N ALA A 15 -1.79 -10.54 5.05
CA ALA A 15 -3.23 -10.46 4.81
C ALA A 15 -3.65 -11.42 3.69
N ILE A 16 -2.91 -11.44 2.57
CA ILE A 16 -3.15 -12.41 1.48
C ILE A 16 -2.93 -13.85 1.98
N TYR A 17 -1.85 -14.14 2.68
CA TYR A 17 -1.58 -15.49 3.21
C TYR A 17 -2.73 -16.00 4.07
N TYR A 18 -3.20 -15.23 5.06
CA TYR A 18 -4.26 -15.70 5.94
C TYR A 18 -5.59 -15.83 5.22
N VAL A 19 -5.96 -14.87 4.36
CA VAL A 19 -7.28 -14.88 3.72
C VAL A 19 -7.35 -15.90 2.59
N TYR A 20 -6.34 -15.95 1.72
CA TYR A 20 -6.32 -16.85 0.57
C TYR A 20 -5.88 -18.27 0.95
N PHE A 21 -4.76 -18.42 1.67
CA PHE A 21 -4.19 -19.74 1.96
C PHE A 21 -4.76 -20.38 3.22
N GLN A 22 -4.83 -19.65 4.35
CA GLN A 22 -5.28 -20.23 5.62
C GLN A 22 -6.82 -20.37 5.69
N TRP A 23 -7.57 -19.39 5.20
CA TRP A 23 -9.04 -19.40 5.23
C TRP A 23 -9.67 -19.92 3.94
N GLY A 24 -8.88 -20.12 2.88
CA GLY A 24 -9.34 -20.68 1.61
C GLY A 24 -10.28 -19.76 0.81
N ALA A 25 -10.29 -18.45 1.09
CA ALA A 25 -11.13 -17.51 0.34
C ALA A 25 -10.60 -17.32 -1.09
N PRO A 26 -11.44 -16.92 -2.06
CA PRO A 26 -10.98 -16.63 -3.42
C PRO A 26 -9.89 -15.55 -3.45
N TYR A 27 -8.87 -15.73 -4.29
CA TYR A 27 -7.72 -14.81 -4.35
C TYR A 27 -8.15 -13.35 -4.58
N PHE A 28 -9.14 -13.11 -5.45
CA PHE A 28 -9.63 -11.76 -5.71
C PHE A 28 -10.27 -11.11 -4.46
N ALA A 29 -11.01 -11.90 -3.66
CA ALA A 29 -11.57 -11.40 -2.41
C ALA A 29 -10.46 -11.12 -1.38
N ALA A 30 -9.45 -11.99 -1.29
CA ALA A 30 -8.27 -11.77 -0.44
C ALA A 30 -7.50 -10.51 -0.85
N PHE A 31 -7.34 -10.28 -2.16
CA PHE A 31 -6.67 -9.10 -2.71
C PHE A 31 -7.42 -7.81 -2.36
N VAL A 32 -8.74 -7.75 -2.61
CA VAL A 32 -9.56 -6.57 -2.28
C VAL A 32 -9.56 -6.32 -0.77
N LEU A 33 -9.69 -7.36 0.05
CA LEU A 33 -9.64 -7.21 1.50
C LEU A 33 -8.28 -6.71 1.98
N ALA A 34 -7.18 -7.24 1.44
CA ALA A 34 -5.83 -6.77 1.76
C ALA A 34 -5.66 -5.30 1.39
N MET A 35 -6.14 -4.86 0.22
CA MET A 35 -6.13 -3.44 -0.17
C MET A 35 -6.91 -2.56 0.82
N LEU A 36 -8.10 -2.99 1.25
CA LEU A 36 -8.92 -2.24 2.21
C LEU A 36 -8.25 -2.16 3.58
N LEU A 37 -7.68 -3.26 4.07
CA LEU A 37 -6.99 -3.31 5.35
C LEU A 37 -5.73 -2.44 5.34
N LEU A 38 -4.93 -2.51 4.29
CA LEU A 38 -3.74 -1.68 4.14
C LEU A 38 -4.11 -0.20 3.98
N GLY A 39 -5.13 0.12 3.20
CA GLY A 39 -5.59 1.50 3.06
C GLY A 39 -6.12 2.08 4.37
N ALA A 40 -6.89 1.29 5.12
CA ALA A 40 -7.32 1.66 6.46
C ALA A 40 -6.14 1.84 7.42
N PHE A 41 -5.14 0.95 7.37
CA PHE A 41 -3.92 1.07 8.15
C PHE A 41 -3.14 2.33 7.79
N GLY A 42 -2.96 2.63 6.50
CA GLY A 42 -2.31 3.86 6.02
C GLY A 42 -3.02 5.11 6.51
N TYR A 43 -4.35 5.15 6.42
CA TYR A 43 -5.17 6.23 6.97
C TYR A 43 -4.99 6.39 8.49
N LEU A 44 -4.93 5.28 9.24
CA LEU A 44 -4.71 5.31 10.69
C LEU A 44 -3.31 5.80 11.05
N VAL A 45 -2.28 5.40 10.29
CA VAL A 45 -0.91 5.87 10.46
C VAL A 45 -0.82 7.37 10.18
N GLU A 46 -1.47 7.87 9.13
CA GLU A 46 -1.55 9.30 8.86
C GLU A 46 -2.14 10.03 10.06
N ARG A 47 -3.31 9.58 10.51
CA ARG A 47 -4.07 10.24 11.56
C ARG A 47 -3.36 10.21 12.91
N SER A 48 -2.72 9.09 13.24
CA SER A 48 -2.20 8.83 14.59
C SER A 48 -0.74 9.20 14.76
N ILE A 49 0.05 9.14 13.68
CA ILE A 49 1.50 9.35 13.75
C ILE A 49 1.87 10.60 12.97
N TYR A 50 1.53 10.70 11.69
CA TYR A 50 1.98 11.83 10.87
C TYR A 50 1.32 13.15 11.24
N ARG A 51 0.00 13.18 11.34
CA ARG A 51 -0.79 14.39 11.61
C ARG A 51 -0.41 15.11 12.91
N PRO A 52 -0.12 14.44 14.04
CA PRO A 52 0.30 15.12 15.27
C PRO A 52 1.76 15.59 15.25
N ILE A 53 2.62 15.02 14.39
CA ILE A 53 4.02 15.45 14.27
C ILE A 53 4.04 16.80 13.55
N LYS A 54 4.03 17.87 14.35
CA LYS A 54 4.23 19.24 13.89
C LYS A 54 5.70 19.61 14.03
N GLY A 55 6.46 19.55 12.94
CA GLY A 55 7.81 20.10 12.91
C GLY A 55 8.76 19.32 12.02
N GLY A 56 9.08 19.88 10.86
CA GLY A 56 10.21 19.46 10.02
C GLY A 56 10.13 18.05 9.43
N VAL A 57 11.04 17.77 8.50
CA VAL A 57 11.15 16.45 7.85
C VAL A 57 11.80 15.43 8.79
N GLU A 58 12.68 15.87 9.70
CA GLU A 58 13.52 14.99 10.52
C GLU A 58 12.70 14.14 11.54
N PRO A 59 11.79 14.71 12.35
CA PRO A 59 11.01 13.93 13.32
C PRO A 59 10.08 12.92 12.64
N THR A 60 9.55 13.27 11.45
CA THR A 60 8.73 12.38 10.64
C THR A 60 9.51 11.17 10.14
N LEU A 61 10.76 11.37 9.69
CA LEU A 61 11.63 10.27 9.27
C LEU A 61 11.95 9.31 10.42
N VAL A 62 12.25 9.84 11.60
CA VAL A 62 12.51 9.03 12.80
C VAL A 62 11.26 8.25 13.20
N ALA A 63 10.08 8.87 13.20
CA ALA A 63 8.83 8.21 13.52
C ALA A 63 8.48 7.09 12.53
N LEU A 64 8.74 7.30 11.24
CA LEU A 64 8.57 6.27 10.21
C LEU A 64 9.50 5.09 10.39
N LEU A 65 10.77 5.35 10.68
CA LEU A 65 11.74 4.29 10.92
C LEU A 65 11.33 3.48 12.16
N ALA A 66 10.96 4.18 13.24
CA ALA A 66 10.47 3.54 14.46
C ALA A 66 9.22 2.68 14.18
N LEU A 67 8.26 3.19 13.41
CA LEU A 67 7.07 2.44 13.01
C LEU A 67 7.43 1.18 12.21
N THR A 68 8.33 1.30 11.24
CA THR A 68 8.77 0.18 10.40
C THR A 68 9.40 -0.93 11.25
N THR A 69 10.34 -0.55 12.12
CA THR A 69 11.01 -1.48 13.03
C THR A 69 10.03 -2.09 14.02
N LEU A 70 9.09 -1.30 14.56
CA LEU A 70 8.06 -1.79 15.48
C LEU A 70 7.14 -2.80 14.80
N LEU A 71 6.69 -2.53 13.58
CA LEU A 71 5.85 -3.46 12.82
C LEU A 71 6.59 -4.77 12.51
N GLN A 72 7.85 -4.69 12.11
CA GLN A 72 8.68 -5.87 11.87
C GLN A 72 8.90 -6.67 13.17
N ALA A 73 9.24 -6.00 14.27
CA ALA A 73 9.44 -6.63 15.56
C ALA A 73 8.17 -7.28 16.11
N ALA A 74 7.02 -6.61 15.97
CA ALA A 74 5.71 -7.14 16.34
C ALA A 74 5.24 -8.26 15.41
N GLY A 75 5.73 -8.30 14.17
CA GLY A 75 5.40 -9.35 13.21
C GLY A 75 5.91 -10.74 13.65
N TYR A 76 7.07 -10.81 14.30
CA TYR A 76 7.64 -12.09 14.74
C TYR A 76 6.73 -12.89 15.68
N PRO A 77 6.22 -12.35 16.80
CA PRO A 77 5.32 -13.10 17.68
C PRO A 77 3.94 -13.34 17.05
N VAL A 78 3.44 -12.45 16.18
CA VAL A 78 2.08 -12.54 15.62
C VAL A 78 2.01 -13.53 14.47
N PHE A 79 2.96 -13.47 13.54
CA PHE A 79 2.96 -14.27 12.32
C PHE A 79 3.91 -15.46 12.38
N GLY A 80 4.84 -15.48 13.34
CA GLY A 80 5.88 -16.49 13.48
C GLY A 80 7.15 -16.11 12.71
N THR A 81 8.20 -16.90 12.93
CA THR A 81 9.54 -16.69 12.38
C THR A 81 9.81 -17.50 11.11
N LEU A 82 8.91 -18.40 10.74
CA LEU A 82 9.06 -19.27 9.56
C LEU A 82 8.51 -18.60 8.32
N ASP A 83 9.23 -18.77 7.21
CA ASP A 83 8.83 -18.26 5.90
C ASP A 83 7.49 -18.86 5.46
N LYS A 84 6.53 -17.97 5.22
CA LYS A 84 5.21 -18.35 4.74
C LYS A 84 5.14 -18.21 3.23
N HIS A 85 4.83 -19.31 2.56
CA HIS A 85 4.70 -19.37 1.11
C HIS A 85 3.23 -19.40 0.71
N VAL A 86 2.85 -18.51 -0.20
CA VAL A 86 1.53 -18.49 -0.82
C VAL A 86 1.63 -19.24 -2.15
N PRO A 87 0.78 -20.26 -2.41
CA PRO A 87 0.81 -20.98 -3.67
C PRO A 87 0.46 -20.05 -4.84
N PRO A 88 1.09 -20.24 -6.02
CA PRO A 88 0.89 -19.36 -7.16
C PRO A 88 -0.56 -19.41 -7.64
N VAL A 89 -1.13 -18.25 -7.95
CA VAL A 89 -2.50 -18.14 -8.48
C VAL A 89 -2.59 -18.66 -9.91
N PHE A 90 -1.52 -18.44 -10.70
CA PHE A 90 -1.38 -18.94 -12.05
C PHE A 90 -0.31 -20.02 -12.08
N SER A 91 -0.73 -21.27 -12.27
CA SER A 91 0.18 -22.40 -12.35
C SER A 91 0.72 -22.60 -13.78
N GLY A 92 1.97 -23.04 -13.87
CA GLY A 92 2.61 -23.43 -15.13
C GLY A 92 3.77 -22.52 -15.57
N THR A 93 4.57 -23.05 -16.48
CA THR A 93 5.67 -22.35 -17.14
C THR A 93 5.42 -22.28 -18.64
N ARG A 94 5.84 -21.18 -19.27
CA ARG A 94 5.78 -20.97 -20.72
C ARG A 94 7.20 -20.71 -21.22
N ASN A 95 7.56 -21.34 -22.32
CA ASN A 95 8.78 -20.98 -23.03
C ASN A 95 8.50 -19.72 -23.86
N VAL A 96 9.20 -18.64 -23.54
CA VAL A 96 9.15 -17.37 -24.27
C VAL A 96 10.56 -17.08 -24.76
N LEU A 97 10.74 -17.02 -26.08
CA LEU A 97 12.03 -16.70 -26.71
C LEU A 97 13.22 -17.57 -26.25
N GLY A 98 12.96 -18.85 -25.92
CA GLY A 98 13.99 -19.79 -25.47
C GLY A 98 14.21 -19.83 -23.95
N VAL A 99 13.52 -18.98 -23.18
CA VAL A 99 13.60 -18.93 -21.71
C VAL A 99 12.30 -19.45 -21.10
N MET A 100 12.39 -20.37 -20.13
CA MET A 100 11.23 -20.80 -19.35
C MET A 100 10.85 -19.73 -18.32
N ILE A 101 9.67 -19.15 -18.46
CA ILE A 101 9.13 -18.13 -17.57
C ILE A 101 7.84 -18.65 -16.92
N SER A 102 7.66 -18.43 -15.62
CA SER A 102 6.41 -18.73 -14.93
C SER A 102 5.25 -17.90 -15.50
N VAL A 103 4.09 -18.52 -15.72
CA VAL A 103 2.88 -17.81 -16.19
C VAL A 103 2.51 -16.67 -15.25
N GLU A 104 2.74 -16.84 -13.95
CA GLU A 104 2.53 -15.80 -12.94
C GLU A 104 3.36 -14.53 -13.23
N ARG A 105 4.65 -14.68 -13.57
CA ARG A 105 5.50 -13.53 -13.92
C ARG A 105 5.01 -12.81 -15.16
N LEU A 106 4.51 -13.56 -16.13
CA LEU A 106 3.96 -12.99 -17.36
C LEU A 106 2.65 -12.23 -17.09
N MET A 107 1.81 -12.74 -16.18
CA MET A 107 0.54 -12.10 -15.79
C MET A 107 0.74 -10.87 -14.89
N ILE A 108 1.80 -10.83 -14.08
CA ILE A 108 2.11 -9.66 -13.25
C ILE A 108 2.34 -8.40 -14.09
N ILE A 109 2.95 -8.51 -15.27
CA ILE A 109 3.26 -7.36 -16.13
C ILE A 109 1.99 -6.56 -16.54
N PRO A 110 0.98 -7.15 -17.20
CA PRO A 110 -0.23 -6.42 -17.56
C PRO A 110 -1.04 -5.99 -16.34
N ILE A 111 -1.04 -6.77 -15.25
CA ILE A 111 -1.74 -6.38 -14.01
C ILE A 111 -1.09 -5.13 -13.39
N ALA A 112 0.22 -5.11 -13.26
CA ALA A 112 0.96 -3.96 -12.76
C ALA A 112 0.75 -2.74 -13.67
N GLY A 113 0.80 -2.94 -15.00
CA GLY A 113 0.50 -1.88 -15.97
C GLY A 113 -0.91 -1.31 -15.79
N ALA A 114 -1.93 -2.17 -15.63
CA ALA A 114 -3.31 -1.75 -15.39
C ALA A 114 -3.45 -0.98 -14.07
N LEU A 115 -2.78 -1.41 -13.00
CA LEU A 115 -2.78 -0.71 -11.70
C LEU A 115 -2.11 0.66 -11.78
N VAL A 116 -0.96 0.77 -12.46
CA VAL A 116 -0.26 2.05 -12.66
C VAL A 116 -1.11 3.01 -13.47
N VAL A 117 -1.73 2.56 -14.57
CA VAL A 117 -2.65 3.38 -15.37
C VAL A 117 -3.88 3.76 -14.54
N GLY A 118 -4.43 2.82 -13.76
CA GLY A 118 -5.56 3.08 -12.86
C GLY A 118 -5.23 4.15 -11.83
N LEU A 119 -4.08 4.06 -11.17
CA LEU A 119 -3.60 5.06 -10.22
C LEU A 119 -3.36 6.42 -10.90
N TYR A 120 -2.76 6.43 -12.09
CA TYR A 120 -2.55 7.64 -12.87
C TYR A 120 -3.88 8.34 -13.20
N LEU A 121 -4.89 7.59 -13.65
CA LEU A 121 -6.22 8.12 -13.93
C LEU A 121 -6.92 8.56 -12.64
N PHE A 122 -6.80 7.81 -11.56
CA PHE A 122 -7.35 8.18 -10.26
C PHE A 122 -6.80 9.54 -9.81
N ILE A 123 -5.48 9.73 -9.85
CA ILE A 123 -4.87 11.00 -9.49
C ILE A 123 -5.33 12.07 -10.48
N ASN A 124 -5.13 11.90 -11.79
CA ASN A 124 -5.29 12.99 -12.76
C ASN A 124 -6.74 13.33 -13.14
N LYS A 125 -7.66 12.36 -13.08
CA LYS A 125 -9.03 12.51 -13.59
C LYS A 125 -10.11 12.56 -12.51
N THR A 126 -9.77 12.40 -11.24
CA THR A 126 -10.78 12.47 -10.15
C THR A 126 -10.69 13.78 -9.35
N ARG A 127 -11.79 14.15 -8.70
CA ARG A 127 -11.85 15.32 -7.80
C ARG A 127 -10.93 15.15 -6.58
N ILE A 128 -10.85 13.93 -6.04
CA ILE A 128 -9.96 13.60 -4.92
C ILE A 128 -8.50 13.81 -5.33
N GLY A 129 -8.10 13.28 -6.49
CA GLY A 129 -6.75 13.45 -7.00
C GLY A 129 -6.42 14.90 -7.39
N ALA A 130 -7.40 15.68 -7.85
CA ALA A 130 -7.24 17.12 -8.05
C ALA A 130 -6.99 17.86 -6.72
N ALA A 131 -7.72 17.51 -5.66
CA ALA A 131 -7.50 18.06 -4.33
C ALA A 131 -6.13 17.68 -3.76
N MET A 132 -5.67 16.43 -3.95
CA MET A 132 -4.32 15.99 -3.56
C MET A 132 -3.24 16.86 -4.22
N ARG A 133 -3.32 17.08 -5.54
CA ARG A 133 -2.38 17.95 -6.25
C ARG A 133 -2.43 19.41 -5.79
N ALA A 134 -3.62 19.94 -5.50
CA ALA A 134 -3.76 21.31 -5.00
C ALA A 134 -3.06 21.50 -3.65
N ILE A 135 -3.19 20.54 -2.74
CA ILE A 135 -2.53 20.56 -1.43
C ILE A 135 -1.01 20.51 -1.56
N GLU A 136 -0.49 19.69 -2.48
CA GLU A 136 0.95 19.62 -2.78
C GLU A 136 1.51 20.93 -3.35
N GLN A 137 0.69 21.69 -4.09
CA GLN A 137 1.09 23.00 -4.62
C GLN A 137 1.10 24.08 -3.55
N ASP A 138 -0.04 24.25 -2.87
CA ASP A 138 -0.19 25.18 -1.77
C ASP A 138 -1.32 24.71 -0.85
N LYS A 139 -0.92 24.18 0.30
CA LYS A 139 -1.83 23.67 1.32
C LYS A 139 -2.76 24.74 1.89
N GLU A 140 -2.29 25.98 2.04
CA GLU A 140 -3.10 27.06 2.60
C GLU A 140 -4.12 27.55 1.57
N ALA A 141 -3.69 27.76 0.32
CA ALA A 141 -4.59 28.14 -0.76
C ALA A 141 -5.66 27.06 -1.01
N ALA A 142 -5.29 25.78 -1.01
CA ALA A 142 -6.24 24.68 -1.14
C ALA A 142 -7.28 24.68 -0.01
N ALA A 143 -6.87 24.94 1.23
CA ALA A 143 -7.78 25.03 2.37
C ALA A 143 -8.76 26.21 2.24
N LEU A 144 -8.30 27.36 1.71
CA LEU A 144 -9.17 28.53 1.44
C LEU A 144 -10.21 28.26 0.36
N GLN A 145 -9.94 27.33 -0.56
CA GLN A 145 -10.91 26.86 -1.57
C GLN A 145 -11.88 25.79 -1.01
N GLY A 146 -11.89 25.55 0.29
CA GLY A 146 -12.79 24.61 0.96
C GLY A 146 -12.33 23.15 0.93
N VAL A 147 -11.09 22.87 0.53
CA VAL A 147 -10.53 21.51 0.57
C VAL A 147 -10.21 21.11 2.01
N ASN A 148 -10.80 20.00 2.48
CA ASN A 148 -10.45 19.44 3.78
C ASN A 148 -9.12 18.70 3.71
N VAL A 149 -8.02 19.43 3.99
CA VAL A 149 -6.66 18.91 3.89
C VAL A 149 -6.44 17.64 4.71
N ASN A 150 -7.01 17.55 5.91
CA ASN A 150 -6.81 16.38 6.77
C ASN A 150 -7.43 15.11 6.17
N VAL A 151 -8.62 15.23 5.57
CA VAL A 151 -9.28 14.09 4.93
C VAL A 151 -8.52 13.66 3.68
N ILE A 152 -8.08 14.62 2.85
CA ILE A 152 -7.36 14.32 1.61
C ILE A 152 -5.98 13.73 1.90
N ASN A 153 -5.27 14.22 2.92
CA ASN A 153 -4.00 13.63 3.34
C ASN A 153 -4.18 12.19 3.84
N GLY A 154 -5.16 11.94 4.70
CA GLY A 154 -5.48 10.57 5.13
C GLY A 154 -5.81 9.65 3.95
N LEU A 155 -6.59 10.13 2.97
CA LEU A 155 -6.88 9.37 1.75
C LEU A 155 -5.64 9.15 0.87
N ALA A 156 -4.71 10.10 0.84
CA ALA A 156 -3.45 9.95 0.11
C ALA A 156 -2.60 8.83 0.71
N PHE A 157 -2.53 8.76 2.04
CA PHE A 157 -1.87 7.65 2.76
C PHE A 157 -2.60 6.32 2.65
N ALA A 158 -3.92 6.32 2.44
CA ALA A 158 -4.68 5.09 2.20
C ALA A 158 -4.45 4.52 0.79
N VAL A 159 -4.16 5.38 -0.18
CA VAL A 159 -3.96 5.00 -1.59
C VAL A 159 -2.49 4.71 -1.91
N GLY A 160 -1.55 5.39 -1.23
CA GLY A 160 -0.11 5.25 -1.44
C GLY A 160 0.51 4.05 -0.72
#